data_AF-A0A2V8NHW4-F1
#
_entry.id   AF-A0A2V8NHW4-F1
#
_cell.length_a   1.000
_cell.length_b   1.000
_cell.length_c   1.000
_cell.angle_alpha   90.00
_cell.angle_beta   90.00
_cell.angle_gamma   90.00
#
_symmetry.space_group_name_H-M   'P 1'
#
loop_
_entity.id
_entity.type
_entity.pdbx_description
1 polymer ?
#
loop_
_entity_poly.entity_id
_entity_poly.type
_entity_poly.pdbx_seq_one_letter_code
_entity_poly.pdbx_strand_id
1 'polypeptide(L)'
;MREALGENRKLEAVAEKRRRALSLVVLFLFASCALLMFVVGKRAAAVTNLRNANNIKPETQPVSSESTPSTPAQDYSKFSHFTPGEHAALASRYSCNSCHKRGDNSAEPKLPGHRECINCHQTQFNTPGTPFCLICHTQEGLSQQNPAVKAFPKTLAGFDAEYDHAQHMAGSPEAKPQTGCVACHAPARRGVARTFPNGLAAHQTCYTCHTPGRQAGGRDISSCGVCHAPGGRAVNVTTATRSYGIGFSHATHGPRQNLSCENCHTVGRRGLPEGKQVSATFPAQHFPNTRAQTCASCHNGQRTFGETNFNDCKRCHTGPTFRL
;
A
#
# COMPACT_ATOMS: atom_id res chain seq x y z
N MET A 1 8.69 61.69 -29.82
CA MET A 1 7.26 61.76 -29.46
C MET A 1 6.41 60.61 -30.01
N ARG A 2 6.73 60.01 -31.19
CA ARG A 2 6.01 58.83 -31.72
C ARG A 2 6.28 57.51 -31.00
N GLU A 3 7.43 57.34 -30.36
CA GLU A 3 7.78 56.09 -29.65
C GLU A 3 7.02 55.90 -28.32
N ALA A 4 6.78 56.99 -27.57
CA ALA A 4 6.05 56.94 -26.29
C ALA A 4 4.56 56.54 -26.43
N LEU A 5 3.95 56.73 -27.61
CA LEU A 5 2.58 56.31 -27.90
C LEU A 5 2.47 54.79 -28.18
N GLY A 6 3.57 54.14 -28.58
CA GLY A 6 3.60 52.71 -28.88
C GLY A 6 3.63 51.82 -27.63
N GLU A 7 4.30 52.26 -26.56
CA GLU A 7 4.39 51.51 -25.31
C GLU A 7 3.08 51.49 -24.52
N ASN A 8 2.35 52.62 -24.48
CA ASN A 8 1.06 52.69 -23.79
C ASN A 8 0.02 51.72 -24.37
N ARG A 9 -0.04 51.56 -25.70
CA ARG A 9 -0.96 50.61 -26.35
C ARG A 9 -0.64 49.14 -26.02
N LYS A 10 0.65 48.80 -25.82
CA LYS A 10 1.05 47.44 -25.43
C LYS A 10 0.64 47.13 -23.98
N LEU A 11 0.74 48.09 -23.08
CA LEU A 11 0.33 47.92 -21.68
C LEU A 11 -1.18 47.76 -21.54
N GLU A 12 -1.97 48.54 -22.31
CA GLU A 12 -3.44 48.42 -22.32
C GLU A 12 -3.90 47.05 -22.83
N ALA A 13 -3.29 46.53 -23.91
CA ALA A 13 -3.62 45.22 -24.46
C ALA A 13 -3.32 44.06 -23.48
N VAL A 14 -2.24 44.16 -22.71
CA VAL A 14 -1.90 43.15 -21.69
C VAL A 14 -2.88 43.22 -20.50
N ALA A 15 -3.27 44.42 -20.08
CA ALA A 15 -4.25 44.61 -19.00
C ALA A 15 -5.64 44.09 -19.38
N GLU A 16 -6.07 44.30 -20.63
CA GLU A 16 -7.34 43.77 -21.13
C GLU A 16 -7.33 42.24 -21.21
N LYS A 17 -6.25 41.63 -21.70
CA LYS A 17 -6.10 40.17 -21.75
C LYS A 17 -6.14 39.54 -20.35
N ARG A 18 -5.54 40.17 -19.34
CA ARG A 18 -5.62 39.72 -17.94
C ARG A 18 -7.02 39.82 -17.36
N ARG A 19 -7.77 40.91 -17.63
CA ARG A 19 -9.17 41.08 -17.17
C ARG A 19 -10.11 40.04 -17.79
N ARG A 20 -9.94 39.73 -19.07
CA ARG A 20 -10.71 38.67 -19.74
C ARG A 20 -10.40 37.28 -19.17
N ALA A 21 -9.13 36.98 -18.90
CA ALA A 21 -8.73 35.72 -18.27
C ALA A 21 -9.31 35.56 -16.86
N LEU A 22 -9.25 36.60 -16.03
CA LEU A 22 -9.84 36.61 -14.68
C LEU A 22 -11.36 36.41 -14.71
N SER A 23 -12.06 37.07 -15.64
CA SER A 23 -13.51 36.94 -15.78
C SER A 23 -13.95 35.52 -16.16
N LEU A 24 -13.19 34.83 -17.02
CA LEU A 24 -13.46 33.45 -17.40
C LEU A 24 -13.23 32.46 -16.24
N VAL A 25 -12.21 32.70 -15.40
CA VAL A 25 -11.94 31.86 -14.22
C VAL A 25 -13.08 31.98 -13.19
N VAL A 26 -13.58 33.19 -12.95
CA VAL A 26 -14.70 33.42 -12.01
C VAL A 26 -15.97 32.73 -12.51
N LEU A 27 -16.30 32.83 -13.80
CA LEU A 27 -17.45 32.13 -14.39
C LEU A 27 -17.34 30.61 -14.25
N PHE A 28 -16.16 30.03 -14.46
CA PHE A 28 -15.93 28.60 -14.26
C PHE A 28 -16.08 28.15 -12.80
N LEU A 29 -15.64 28.97 -11.85
CA LEU A 29 -15.79 28.69 -10.42
C LEU A 29 -17.27 28.74 -9.98
N PHE A 30 -18.03 29.71 -10.49
CA PHE A 30 -19.48 29.78 -10.22
C PHE A 30 -20.24 28.59 -10.82
N ALA A 31 -19.93 28.21 -12.07
CA ALA A 31 -20.56 27.07 -12.71
C ALA A 31 -20.24 25.74 -11.99
N SER A 32 -18.99 25.56 -11.53
CA SER A 32 -18.61 24.36 -10.78
C SER A 32 -19.26 24.28 -9.39
N CYS A 33 -19.37 25.41 -8.66
CA CYS A 33 -20.12 25.47 -7.40
C CYS A 33 -21.61 25.14 -7.59
N ALA A 34 -22.26 25.70 -8.62
CA ALA A 34 -23.68 25.43 -8.89
C ALA A 34 -23.93 23.95 -9.21
N LEU A 35 -23.04 23.30 -9.98
CA LEU A 35 -23.13 21.87 -10.29
C LEU A 35 -22.98 21.01 -9.01
N LEU A 36 -22.07 21.38 -8.12
CA LEU A 36 -21.80 20.65 -6.87
C LEU A 36 -23.00 20.70 -5.93
N MET A 37 -23.68 21.85 -5.83
CA MET A 37 -24.92 21.99 -5.05
C MET A 37 -26.06 21.12 -5.60
N PHE A 38 -26.15 20.96 -6.94
CA PHE A 38 -27.19 20.14 -7.56
C PHE A 38 -27.00 18.63 -7.33
N VAL A 39 -25.75 18.16 -7.25
CA VAL A 39 -25.43 16.74 -7.01
C VAL A 39 -25.67 16.34 -5.55
N VAL A 40 -25.39 17.23 -4.60
CA VAL A 40 -25.61 16.96 -3.17
C VAL A 40 -27.10 16.99 -2.81
N GLY A 41 -27.89 17.90 -3.40
CA GLY A 41 -29.33 18.00 -3.14
C GLY A 41 -30.14 16.75 -3.52
N LYS A 42 -29.69 15.97 -4.52
CA LYS A 42 -30.41 14.76 -4.96
C LYS A 42 -30.25 13.54 -4.03
N ARG A 43 -29.35 13.57 -3.04
CA ARG A 43 -29.15 12.44 -2.11
C ARG A 43 -29.95 12.52 -0.81
N ALA A 44 -30.65 13.64 -0.54
CA ALA A 44 -31.43 13.81 0.67
C ALA A 44 -32.88 13.26 0.59
N ALA A 45 -33.36 12.87 -0.59
CA ALA A 45 -34.77 12.45 -0.79
C ALA A 45 -35.02 10.93 -0.69
N ALA A 46 -34.04 10.12 -0.29
CA ALA A 46 -34.14 8.65 -0.32
C ALA A 46 -34.03 7.96 1.07
N VAL A 47 -34.44 8.63 2.15
CA VAL A 47 -34.50 8.02 3.50
C VAL A 47 -35.77 8.47 4.21
N THR A 48 -36.92 7.90 3.84
CA THR A 48 -38.11 7.80 4.70
C THR A 48 -39.06 6.77 4.07
N ASN A 49 -38.90 5.49 4.42
CA ASN A 49 -40.02 4.54 4.47
C ASN A 49 -39.52 3.16 4.91
N LEU A 50 -39.66 2.85 6.19
CA LEU A 50 -39.73 1.49 6.73
C LEU A 50 -40.41 1.59 8.09
N ARG A 51 -41.72 1.82 8.06
CA ARG A 51 -42.60 1.77 9.24
C ARG A 51 -43.97 1.24 8.81
N ASN A 52 -44.06 -0.07 8.58
CA ASN A 52 -45.29 -0.84 8.79
C ASN A 52 -45.11 -2.32 8.41
N ALA A 53 -45.08 -3.19 9.42
CA ALA A 53 -45.43 -4.60 9.29
C ALA A 53 -45.72 -5.19 10.68
N ASN A 54 -46.74 -4.64 11.37
CA ASN A 54 -47.36 -5.29 12.51
C ASN A 54 -48.85 -5.43 12.20
N ASN A 55 -49.22 -6.58 11.61
CA ASN A 55 -50.58 -7.11 11.66
C ASN A 55 -50.59 -8.54 11.09
N ILE A 56 -50.30 -9.52 11.95
CA ILE A 56 -50.72 -10.90 11.73
C ILE A 56 -51.37 -11.40 13.03
N LYS A 57 -52.63 -11.80 12.85
CA LYS A 57 -53.59 -12.35 13.82
C LYS A 57 -53.08 -13.64 14.46
N PRO A 58 -53.36 -13.92 15.74
CA PRO A 58 -52.95 -15.17 16.39
C PRO A 58 -53.91 -16.29 15.99
N GLU A 59 -53.43 -17.25 15.21
CA GLU A 59 -54.10 -18.53 14.98
C GLU A 59 -53.40 -19.62 15.78
N THR A 60 -54.16 -20.24 16.68
CA THR A 60 -53.72 -21.25 17.62
C THR A 60 -53.63 -22.60 16.91
N GLN A 61 -52.44 -23.15 16.77
CA GLN A 61 -52.22 -24.52 16.31
C GLN A 61 -51.16 -25.23 17.17
N PRO A 62 -51.25 -26.56 17.31
CA PRO A 62 -50.74 -27.30 18.47
C PRO A 62 -49.22 -27.48 18.43
N VAL A 63 -48.65 -27.47 19.63
CA VAL A 63 -47.26 -27.77 19.95
C VAL A 63 -46.91 -29.18 19.46
N SER A 64 -46.30 -29.27 18.27
CA SER A 64 -45.41 -30.36 17.91
C SER A 64 -44.00 -29.93 18.26
N SER A 65 -43.38 -30.68 19.17
CA SER A 65 -41.99 -30.54 19.61
C SER A 65 -41.05 -30.72 18.43
N GLU A 66 -40.79 -29.63 17.73
CA GLU A 66 -39.75 -29.56 16.71
C GLU A 66 -38.44 -29.26 17.44
N SER A 67 -37.58 -30.28 17.49
CA SER A 67 -36.21 -30.19 17.99
C SER A 67 -35.51 -29.02 17.31
N THR A 68 -35.14 -28.01 18.11
CA THR A 68 -34.26 -26.92 17.70
C THR A 68 -33.04 -27.50 16.99
N PRO A 69 -32.67 -27.01 15.80
CA PRO A 69 -31.37 -27.33 15.22
C PRO A 69 -30.32 -26.85 16.22
N SER A 70 -29.65 -27.80 16.88
CA SER A 70 -28.51 -27.51 17.73
C SER A 70 -27.42 -26.92 16.84
N THR A 71 -27.30 -25.60 16.81
CA THR A 71 -26.13 -24.91 16.28
C THR A 71 -24.91 -25.61 16.90
N PRO A 72 -23.95 -26.11 16.10
CA PRO A 72 -22.75 -26.73 16.64
C PRO A 72 -22.14 -25.81 17.69
N ALA A 73 -21.78 -26.36 18.86
CA ALA A 73 -21.18 -25.59 19.93
C ALA A 73 -20.00 -24.78 19.37
N GLN A 74 -20.14 -23.45 19.35
CA GLN A 74 -19.16 -22.58 18.73
C GLN A 74 -17.87 -22.64 19.54
N ASP A 75 -16.78 -23.10 18.93
CA ASP A 75 -15.47 -23.14 19.56
C ASP A 75 -14.86 -21.73 19.62
N TYR A 76 -15.13 -21.03 20.73
CA TYR A 76 -14.63 -19.67 20.98
C TYR A 76 -13.10 -19.58 21.07
N SER A 77 -12.38 -20.71 21.16
CA SER A 77 -10.92 -20.69 21.12
C SER A 77 -10.36 -20.40 19.72
N LYS A 78 -11.18 -20.51 18.65
CA LYS A 78 -10.77 -20.43 17.24
C LYS A 78 -11.52 -19.35 16.46
N PHE A 79 -11.43 -18.10 16.92
CA PHE A 79 -11.97 -16.96 16.17
C PHE A 79 -11.30 -16.82 14.79
N SER A 80 -12.10 -16.53 13.76
CA SER A 80 -11.66 -16.46 12.36
C SER A 80 -12.15 -15.18 11.69
N HIS A 81 -11.35 -14.66 10.77
CA HIS A 81 -11.73 -13.51 9.93
C HIS A 81 -12.75 -13.86 8.85
N PHE A 82 -13.07 -15.14 8.66
CA PHE A 82 -13.97 -15.61 7.60
C PHE A 82 -15.30 -16.13 8.14
N THR A 83 -15.39 -16.37 9.45
CA THR A 83 -16.57 -16.98 10.09
C THR A 83 -16.74 -16.47 11.52
N PRO A 84 -17.96 -16.07 11.95
CA PRO A 84 -19.19 -15.98 11.15
C PRO A 84 -19.15 -14.83 10.13
N GLY A 85 -20.03 -14.87 9.13
CA GLY A 85 -19.98 -13.97 7.97
C GLY A 85 -20.12 -12.48 8.34
N GLU A 86 -20.80 -12.18 9.43
CA GLU A 86 -20.96 -10.84 9.98
C GLU A 86 -19.61 -10.24 10.40
N HIS A 87 -18.75 -11.01 11.11
CA HIS A 87 -17.41 -10.55 11.46
C HIS A 87 -16.48 -10.44 10.24
N ALA A 88 -16.64 -11.31 9.25
CA ALA A 88 -15.93 -11.18 7.98
C ALA A 88 -16.30 -9.90 7.22
N ALA A 89 -17.58 -9.52 7.26
CA ALA A 89 -18.05 -8.24 6.74
C ALA A 89 -17.52 -7.05 7.54
N LEU A 90 -17.29 -7.21 8.85
CA LEU A 90 -16.62 -6.19 9.65
C LEU A 90 -15.13 -6.07 9.28
N ALA A 91 -14.41 -7.16 9.07
CA ALA A 91 -12.99 -7.11 8.69
C ALA A 91 -12.73 -6.47 7.31
N SER A 92 -13.74 -6.46 6.43
CA SER A 92 -13.69 -5.80 5.12
C SER A 92 -14.21 -4.36 5.14
N ARG A 93 -15.17 -4.02 6.02
CA ARG A 93 -15.73 -2.66 6.18
C ARG A 93 -14.96 -1.78 7.17
N TYR A 94 -14.38 -2.38 8.19
CA TYR A 94 -13.59 -1.73 9.23
C TYR A 94 -12.10 -1.99 9.00
N SER A 95 -11.26 -1.00 9.32
CA SER A 95 -9.82 -1.20 9.30
C SER A 95 -9.45 -2.25 10.35
N CYS A 96 -8.48 -3.12 10.05
CA CYS A 96 -8.01 -4.17 10.96
C CYS A 96 -7.67 -3.62 12.36
N ASN A 97 -7.34 -2.33 12.45
CA ASN A 97 -7.04 -1.59 13.68
C ASN A 97 -8.19 -1.59 14.69
N SER A 98 -9.42 -1.86 14.26
CA SER A 98 -10.59 -1.98 15.14
C SER A 98 -10.48 -3.19 16.07
N CYS A 99 -9.87 -4.28 15.59
CA CYS A 99 -9.66 -5.52 16.34
C CYS A 99 -8.18 -5.79 16.66
N HIS A 100 -7.25 -5.11 15.98
CA HIS A 100 -5.80 -5.25 16.13
C HIS A 100 -5.15 -3.88 16.24
N LYS A 101 -5.22 -3.27 17.44
CA LYS A 101 -4.74 -1.91 17.65
C LYS A 101 -3.22 -1.84 17.56
N ARG A 102 -2.75 -0.95 16.71
CA ARG A 102 -1.35 -0.54 16.68
C ARG A 102 -1.23 0.87 17.27
N GLY A 103 -0.60 0.98 18.44
CA GLY A 103 -0.36 2.25 19.13
C GLY A 103 1.01 2.87 18.86
N ASP A 104 1.94 2.07 18.33
CA ASP A 104 3.34 2.45 18.07
C ASP A 104 3.83 1.80 16.76
N ASN A 105 5.13 1.84 16.47
CA ASN A 105 5.70 1.18 15.29
C ASN A 105 6.01 -0.32 15.53
N SER A 106 5.42 -0.97 16.52
CA SER A 106 5.55 -2.42 16.70
C SER A 106 4.93 -3.17 15.51
N ALA A 107 5.65 -4.19 15.01
CA ALA A 107 5.12 -5.12 14.01
C ALA A 107 3.98 -5.98 14.55
N GLU A 108 3.94 -6.19 15.87
CA GLU A 108 2.90 -6.95 16.54
C GLU A 108 1.83 -6.01 17.10
N PRO A 109 0.59 -6.04 16.56
CA PRO A 109 -0.51 -5.28 17.10
C PRO A 109 -1.01 -5.90 18.41
N LYS A 110 -1.68 -5.09 19.22
CA LYS A 110 -2.27 -5.51 20.49
C LYS A 110 -3.77 -5.71 20.33
N LEU A 111 -4.34 -6.61 21.13
CA LEU A 111 -5.79 -6.70 21.23
C LEU A 111 -6.37 -5.42 21.83
N PRO A 112 -7.55 -4.97 21.38
CA PRO A 112 -8.25 -3.86 22.00
C PRO A 112 -8.75 -4.27 23.38
N GLY A 113 -9.05 -3.27 24.22
CA GLY A 113 -9.80 -3.49 25.45
C GLY A 113 -11.25 -3.91 25.17
N HIS A 114 -11.91 -4.48 26.17
CA HIS A 114 -13.26 -5.05 26.08
C HIS A 114 -14.31 -4.11 25.48
N ARG A 115 -14.16 -2.80 25.68
CA ARG A 115 -15.13 -1.78 25.25
C ARG A 115 -15.47 -1.86 23.75
N GLU A 116 -14.50 -2.21 22.90
CA GLU A 116 -14.74 -2.32 21.45
C GLU A 116 -15.70 -3.47 21.09
N CYS A 117 -15.72 -4.53 21.91
CA CYS A 117 -16.57 -5.70 21.70
C CYS A 117 -17.90 -5.60 22.46
N ILE A 118 -17.91 -4.98 23.65
CA ILE A 118 -19.10 -4.85 24.51
C ILE A 118 -20.27 -4.17 23.78
N ASN A 119 -20.00 -3.22 22.88
CA ASN A 119 -21.04 -2.49 22.15
C ASN A 119 -21.97 -3.41 21.32
N CYS A 120 -21.47 -4.57 20.87
CA CYS A 120 -22.27 -5.57 20.15
C CYS A 120 -22.49 -6.85 20.97
N HIS A 121 -21.57 -7.20 21.87
CA HIS A 121 -21.55 -8.48 22.62
C HIS A 121 -21.83 -8.31 24.11
N GLN A 122 -22.64 -7.32 24.50
CA GLN A 122 -22.91 -7.00 25.89
C GLN A 122 -23.43 -8.20 26.70
N THR A 123 -24.33 -8.99 26.13
CA THR A 123 -24.90 -10.18 26.77
C THR A 123 -23.82 -11.20 27.11
N GLN A 124 -22.91 -11.46 26.16
CA GLN A 124 -21.82 -12.42 26.36
C GLN A 124 -20.90 -11.94 27.48
N PHE A 125 -20.53 -10.66 27.53
CA PHE A 125 -19.69 -10.11 28.61
C PHE A 125 -20.34 -10.15 29.99
N ASN A 126 -21.66 -10.08 30.06
CA ASN A 126 -22.40 -10.13 31.33
C ASN A 126 -22.79 -11.55 31.77
N THR A 127 -22.50 -12.57 30.94
CA THR A 127 -22.83 -13.97 31.25
C THR A 127 -21.65 -14.65 31.96
N PRO A 128 -21.77 -15.05 33.24
CA PRO A 128 -20.69 -15.72 33.96
C PRO A 128 -20.30 -17.04 33.31
N GLY A 129 -19.01 -17.36 33.30
CA GLY A 129 -18.48 -18.63 32.77
C GLY A 129 -18.59 -18.79 31.25
N THR A 130 -18.87 -17.70 30.53
CA THR A 130 -18.96 -17.75 29.06
C THR A 130 -17.61 -18.16 28.43
N PRO A 131 -17.61 -19.05 27.43
CA PRO A 131 -16.41 -19.33 26.64
C PRO A 131 -15.97 -18.14 25.79
N PHE A 132 -16.76 -17.06 25.71
CA PHE A 132 -16.44 -15.85 24.94
C PHE A 132 -15.09 -15.21 25.34
N CYS A 133 -14.72 -15.27 26.62
CA CYS A 133 -13.43 -14.74 27.10
C CYS A 133 -12.24 -15.45 26.44
N LEU A 134 -12.42 -16.70 25.99
CA LEU A 134 -11.38 -17.48 25.32
C LEU A 134 -11.13 -17.05 23.88
N ILE A 135 -11.88 -16.10 23.32
CA ILE A 135 -11.49 -15.47 22.05
C ILE A 135 -10.14 -14.79 22.22
N CYS A 136 -9.99 -14.04 23.32
CA CYS A 136 -8.84 -13.18 23.56
C CYS A 136 -7.88 -13.72 24.62
N HIS A 137 -8.37 -14.43 25.63
CA HIS A 137 -7.57 -14.91 26.75
C HIS A 137 -7.17 -16.38 26.61
N THR A 138 -6.11 -16.77 27.32
CA THR A 138 -5.77 -18.18 27.51
C THR A 138 -6.60 -18.76 28.66
N GLN A 139 -6.89 -20.07 28.60
CA GLN A 139 -7.75 -20.74 29.57
C GLN A 139 -7.20 -20.65 31.00
N GLU A 140 -5.87 -20.73 31.13
CA GLU A 140 -5.14 -20.83 32.38
C GLU A 140 -5.19 -19.52 33.19
N GLY A 141 -5.51 -18.40 32.55
CA GLY A 141 -5.49 -17.07 33.16
C GLY A 141 -6.85 -16.53 33.59
N LEU A 142 -7.97 -17.16 33.20
CA LEU A 142 -9.30 -16.56 33.32
C LEU A 142 -9.76 -16.25 34.76
N SER A 143 -9.22 -16.95 35.76
CA SER A 143 -9.51 -16.72 37.18
C SER A 143 -8.66 -15.60 37.79
N GLN A 144 -7.70 -15.05 37.06
CA GLN A 144 -6.80 -14.01 37.54
C GLN A 144 -7.40 -12.61 37.31
N GLN A 145 -6.99 -11.63 38.12
CA GLN A 145 -7.47 -10.25 37.99
C GLN A 145 -7.06 -9.58 36.66
N ASN A 146 -6.00 -10.09 36.02
CA ASN A 146 -5.58 -9.68 34.68
C ASN A 146 -5.19 -10.92 33.86
N PRO A 147 -6.17 -11.63 33.28
CA PRO A 147 -5.93 -12.86 32.54
C PRO A 147 -4.98 -12.63 31.36
N ALA A 148 -4.03 -13.55 31.16
CA ALA A 148 -3.13 -13.52 30.01
C ALA A 148 -3.92 -13.51 28.69
N VAL A 149 -3.55 -12.63 27.76
CA VAL A 149 -4.11 -12.59 26.41
C VAL A 149 -3.30 -13.47 25.47
N LYS A 150 -3.98 -14.05 24.48
CA LYS A 150 -3.33 -14.77 23.39
C LYS A 150 -2.37 -13.85 22.65
N ALA A 151 -1.19 -14.38 22.33
CA ALA A 151 -0.22 -13.67 21.51
C ALA A 151 -0.73 -13.52 20.07
N PHE A 152 -0.30 -12.45 19.41
CA PHE A 152 -0.53 -12.29 17.98
C PHE A 152 0.19 -13.42 17.21
N PRO A 153 -0.44 -14.04 16.20
CA PRO A 153 0.22 -15.07 15.41
C PRO A 153 1.49 -14.53 14.73
N LYS A 154 2.58 -15.30 14.80
CA LYS A 154 3.84 -14.95 14.12
C LYS A 154 3.73 -14.99 12.60
N THR A 155 2.69 -15.65 12.07
CA THR A 155 2.40 -15.78 10.65
C THR A 155 0.98 -15.32 10.37
N LEU A 156 0.84 -14.47 9.35
CA LEU A 156 -0.44 -13.99 8.84
C LEU A 156 -0.97 -14.96 7.76
N ALA A 157 -1.20 -16.21 8.15
CA ALA A 157 -1.71 -17.22 7.21
C ALA A 157 -3.06 -16.78 6.62
N GLY A 158 -3.16 -16.76 5.29
CA GLY A 158 -4.35 -16.32 4.56
C GLY A 158 -4.46 -14.82 4.32
N PHE A 159 -3.43 -14.04 4.65
CA PHE A 159 -3.35 -12.60 4.40
C PHE A 159 -2.08 -12.23 3.65
N ASP A 160 -2.21 -11.94 2.35
CA ASP A 160 -1.08 -11.58 1.52
C ASP A 160 -0.85 -10.08 1.50
N ALA A 161 0.42 -9.70 1.44
CA ALA A 161 0.82 -8.31 1.29
C ALA A 161 0.95 -7.94 -0.18
N GLU A 162 0.45 -6.77 -0.57
CA GLU A 162 0.72 -6.16 -1.88
C GLU A 162 1.55 -4.88 -1.71
N TYR A 163 2.50 -4.67 -2.63
CA TYR A 163 3.25 -3.44 -2.76
C TYR A 163 3.33 -2.99 -4.23
N ASP A 164 3.16 -1.69 -4.46
CA ASP A 164 3.25 -1.09 -5.79
C ASP A 164 4.29 0.04 -5.81
N HIS A 165 5.35 -0.14 -6.60
CA HIS A 165 6.41 0.86 -6.75
C HIS A 165 5.90 2.16 -7.34
N ALA A 166 5.00 2.11 -8.33
CA ALA A 166 4.52 3.32 -8.98
C ALA A 166 3.76 4.20 -7.98
N GLN A 167 2.96 3.60 -7.10
CA GLN A 167 2.24 4.32 -6.04
C GLN A 167 3.20 5.00 -5.06
N HIS A 168 4.26 4.33 -4.64
CA HIS A 168 5.24 4.88 -3.70
C HIS A 168 6.24 5.85 -4.36
N MET A 169 6.33 5.85 -5.69
CA MET A 169 7.21 6.74 -6.43
C MET A 169 6.46 7.93 -7.08
N ALA A 170 5.14 7.85 -7.22
CA ALA A 170 4.28 8.85 -7.88
C ALA A 170 3.46 9.72 -6.92
N GLY A 171 3.81 9.77 -5.63
CA GLY A 171 3.08 10.53 -4.61
C GLY A 171 3.57 11.96 -4.39
N SER A 172 2.85 12.69 -3.52
CA SER A 172 3.33 13.93 -2.92
C SER A 172 4.65 13.70 -2.15
N PRO A 173 5.44 14.74 -1.83
CA PRO A 173 6.70 14.58 -1.09
C PRO A 173 6.57 13.78 0.21
N GLU A 174 5.38 13.74 0.83
CA GLU A 174 5.12 12.95 2.04
C GLU A 174 4.90 11.46 1.79
N ALA A 175 4.49 11.09 0.57
CA ALA A 175 4.25 9.70 0.16
C ALA A 175 5.46 9.09 -0.55
N LYS A 176 6.33 9.93 -1.14
CA LYS A 176 7.56 9.49 -1.80
C LYS A 176 8.72 9.39 -0.79
N PRO A 177 9.47 8.27 -0.74
CA PRO A 177 10.67 8.21 0.06
C PRO A 177 11.69 9.28 -0.37
N GLN A 178 12.14 10.10 0.59
CA GLN A 178 13.03 11.25 0.33
C GLN A 178 14.36 10.83 -0.31
N THR A 179 14.88 9.67 0.08
CA THR A 179 16.12 9.09 -0.49
C THR A 179 15.84 8.14 -1.66
N GLY A 180 14.63 8.14 -2.22
CA GLY A 180 14.26 7.31 -3.36
C GLY A 180 14.39 5.82 -3.07
N CYS A 181 14.89 5.05 -4.05
CA CYS A 181 14.98 3.58 -3.95
C CYS A 181 15.81 3.10 -2.75
N VAL A 182 16.81 3.88 -2.31
CA VAL A 182 17.70 3.48 -1.21
C VAL A 182 17.05 3.61 0.18
N ALA A 183 15.88 4.24 0.27
CA ALA A 183 15.08 4.26 1.49
C ALA A 183 14.62 2.86 1.91
N CYS A 184 14.38 1.99 0.93
CA CYS A 184 13.85 0.64 1.14
C CYS A 184 14.87 -0.44 0.79
N HIS A 185 15.72 -0.18 -0.21
CA HIS A 185 16.67 -1.17 -0.70
C HIS A 185 18.08 -0.98 -0.15
N ALA A 186 18.64 -2.02 0.46
CA ALA A 186 20.02 -2.05 0.91
C ALA A 186 20.96 -2.70 -0.13
N PRO A 187 22.25 -2.31 -0.19
CA PRO A 187 23.26 -3.07 -0.94
C PRO A 187 23.40 -4.49 -0.39
N ALA A 188 23.60 -5.46 -1.29
CA ALA A 188 23.84 -6.85 -0.94
C ALA A 188 24.92 -7.47 -1.83
N ARG A 189 25.47 -8.62 -1.41
CA ARG A 189 26.45 -9.40 -2.17
C ARG A 189 27.63 -8.54 -2.66
N ARG A 190 28.26 -7.77 -1.76
CA ARG A 190 29.35 -6.84 -2.08
C ARG A 190 28.97 -5.75 -3.11
N GLY A 191 27.71 -5.31 -3.10
CA GLY A 191 27.22 -4.21 -3.94
C GLY A 191 26.77 -4.61 -5.33
N VAL A 192 26.77 -5.91 -5.67
CA VAL A 192 26.27 -6.36 -6.98
C VAL A 192 24.74 -6.47 -6.97
N ALA A 193 24.13 -6.77 -5.82
CA ALA A 193 22.68 -6.88 -5.68
C ALA A 193 22.10 -5.79 -4.76
N ARG A 194 20.78 -5.62 -4.83
CA ARG A 194 20.00 -4.88 -3.83
C ARG A 194 19.02 -5.83 -3.16
N THR A 195 18.77 -5.62 -1.88
CA THR A 195 17.83 -6.42 -1.08
C THR A 195 16.77 -5.54 -0.43
N PHE A 196 15.61 -6.13 -0.16
CA PHE A 196 14.57 -5.56 0.70
C PHE A 196 14.36 -6.48 1.91
N PRO A 197 14.15 -5.97 3.14
CA PRO A 197 13.84 -6.80 4.30
C PRO A 197 12.58 -7.64 4.07
N ASN A 198 12.49 -8.83 4.65
CA ASN A 198 11.31 -9.70 4.52
C ASN A 198 10.70 -10.03 5.89
N GLY A 199 9.47 -10.57 5.87
CA GLY A 199 8.75 -10.92 7.09
C GLY A 199 8.52 -9.74 8.03
N LEU A 200 8.61 -9.98 9.34
CA LEU A 200 8.38 -8.94 10.36
C LEU A 200 9.37 -7.76 10.24
N ALA A 201 10.58 -7.98 9.74
CA ALA A 201 11.57 -6.91 9.56
C ALA A 201 11.15 -5.90 8.47
N ALA A 202 10.32 -6.31 7.50
CA ALA A 202 9.81 -5.39 6.48
C ALA A 202 8.95 -4.26 7.09
N HIS A 203 8.22 -4.54 8.17
CA HIS A 203 7.39 -3.54 8.85
C HIS A 203 8.21 -2.36 9.37
N GLN A 204 9.46 -2.59 9.79
CA GLN A 204 10.32 -1.49 10.26
C GLN A 204 10.58 -0.48 9.14
N THR A 205 10.71 -0.92 7.90
CA THR A 205 10.83 -0.04 6.73
C THR A 205 9.50 0.65 6.42
N CYS A 206 8.40 -0.09 6.34
CA CYS A 206 7.09 0.48 6.00
C CYS A 206 6.62 1.52 7.03
N TYR A 207 6.82 1.24 8.32
CA TYR A 207 6.38 2.08 9.43
C TYR A 207 7.24 3.34 9.65
N THR A 208 8.32 3.52 8.90
CA THR A 208 9.00 4.83 8.86
C THR A 208 8.08 5.93 8.33
N CYS A 209 7.18 5.59 7.40
CA CYS A 209 6.19 6.51 6.84
C CYS A 209 4.77 6.16 7.30
N HIS A 210 4.44 4.87 7.45
CA HIS A 210 3.11 4.38 7.87
C HIS A 210 2.99 4.26 9.39
N THR A 211 3.26 5.35 10.11
CA THR A 211 3.11 5.41 11.57
C THR A 211 1.62 5.33 11.99
N PRO A 212 1.31 4.93 13.24
CA PRO A 212 -0.06 4.92 13.75
C PRO A 212 -0.80 6.25 13.53
N GLY A 213 -2.02 6.15 13.00
CA GLY A 213 -2.87 7.32 12.73
C GLY A 213 -2.44 8.17 11.53
N ARG A 214 -1.40 7.76 10.79
CA ARG A 214 -1.00 8.46 9.56
C ARG A 214 -2.11 8.34 8.52
N GLN A 215 -2.46 9.47 7.91
CA GLN A 215 -3.46 9.56 6.87
C GLN A 215 -2.86 9.98 5.53
N ALA A 216 -3.39 9.43 4.44
CA ALA A 216 -3.18 9.91 3.08
C ALA A 216 -4.52 9.91 2.32
N GLY A 217 -4.84 11.03 1.65
CA GLY A 217 -6.12 11.19 0.95
C GLY A 217 -7.34 11.02 1.85
N GLY A 218 -7.24 11.42 3.13
CA GLY A 218 -8.30 11.28 4.13
C GLY A 218 -8.55 9.85 4.64
N ARG A 219 -7.71 8.88 4.26
CA ARG A 219 -7.79 7.49 4.72
C ARG A 219 -6.64 7.18 5.67
N ASP A 220 -6.93 6.42 6.72
CA ASP A 220 -5.90 5.86 7.60
C ASP A 220 -5.07 4.83 6.83
N ILE A 221 -3.83 5.21 6.51
CA ILE A 221 -2.87 4.34 5.81
C ILE A 221 -2.04 3.52 6.79
N SER A 222 -2.29 3.66 8.09
CA SER A 222 -1.59 2.92 9.13
C SER A 222 -2.17 1.52 9.29
N SER A 223 -3.39 1.22 8.85
CA SER A 223 -3.98 -0.10 9.11
C SER A 223 -3.35 -1.26 8.34
N CYS A 224 -3.26 -2.43 8.98
CA CYS A 224 -2.73 -3.67 8.38
C CYS A 224 -3.41 -3.99 7.03
N GLY A 225 -4.72 -3.74 6.94
CA GLY A 225 -5.55 -3.99 5.76
C GLY A 225 -5.21 -3.16 4.53
N VAL A 226 -4.35 -2.14 4.68
CA VAL A 226 -3.87 -1.31 3.56
C VAL A 226 -2.88 -2.08 2.71
N CYS A 227 -2.09 -2.96 3.33
CA CYS A 227 -1.11 -3.80 2.65
C CYS A 227 -1.58 -5.25 2.59
N HIS A 228 -2.25 -5.74 3.64
CA HIS A 228 -2.68 -7.13 3.76
C HIS A 228 -4.14 -7.31 3.37
N ALA A 229 -4.42 -8.24 2.46
CA ALA A 229 -5.79 -8.60 2.07
C ALA A 229 -6.10 -10.07 2.38
N PRO A 230 -7.33 -10.41 2.80
CA PRO A 230 -7.76 -11.80 2.91
C PRO A 230 -7.74 -12.48 1.54
N GLY A 231 -7.07 -13.62 1.44
CA GLY A 231 -7.00 -14.41 0.23
C GLY A 231 -5.91 -13.94 -0.74
N GLY A 232 -5.08 -14.89 -1.15
CA GLY A 232 -3.99 -14.71 -2.10
C GLY A 232 -2.97 -15.84 -1.94
N ARG A 233 -1.97 -15.84 -2.79
CA ARG A 233 -0.87 -16.82 -2.77
C ARG A 233 0.33 -16.07 -2.24
N ALA A 234 0.95 -16.54 -1.16
CA ALA A 234 2.20 -16.01 -0.64
C ALA A 234 3.20 -15.88 -1.79
N VAL A 235 3.33 -14.67 -2.33
CA VAL A 235 4.28 -14.42 -3.40
C VAL A 235 5.61 -14.44 -2.70
N ASN A 236 6.44 -15.43 -2.99
CA ASN A 236 7.83 -15.42 -2.59
C ASN A 236 8.48 -14.22 -3.31
N VAL A 237 8.43 -13.06 -2.67
CA VAL A 237 9.12 -11.86 -3.15
C VAL A 237 10.60 -12.20 -3.08
N THR A 238 11.22 -12.38 -4.24
CA THR A 238 12.64 -12.67 -4.31
C THR A 238 13.39 -11.48 -3.75
N THR A 239 14.02 -11.66 -2.58
CA THR A 239 14.68 -10.58 -1.84
C THR A 239 15.97 -10.09 -2.48
N ALA A 240 16.36 -10.62 -3.64
CA ALA A 240 17.55 -10.22 -4.35
C ALA A 240 17.34 -10.29 -5.86
N THR A 241 17.37 -9.14 -6.52
CA THR A 241 17.57 -9.07 -7.97
C THR A 241 19.05 -9.30 -8.23
N ARG A 242 19.41 -10.42 -8.86
CA ARG A 242 20.81 -10.68 -9.24
C ARG A 242 21.21 -9.68 -10.31
N SER A 243 22.36 -9.02 -10.15
CA SER A 243 23.06 -8.46 -11.29
C SER A 243 23.59 -9.60 -12.16
N TYR A 244 23.77 -9.31 -13.45
CA TYR A 244 24.45 -10.21 -14.37
C TYR A 244 25.91 -10.40 -13.93
N GLY A 245 26.44 -11.62 -13.99
CA GLY A 245 27.81 -11.96 -13.55
C GLY A 245 28.93 -11.45 -14.48
N ILE A 246 28.68 -10.36 -15.21
CA ILE A 246 29.54 -9.79 -16.23
C ILE A 246 30.06 -8.47 -15.67
N GLY A 247 31.24 -8.48 -15.03
CA GLY A 247 32.03 -7.28 -14.69
C GLY A 247 31.30 -6.08 -14.09
N PHE A 248 30.15 -6.26 -13.43
CA PHE A 248 29.25 -5.18 -13.03
C PHE A 248 29.08 -5.15 -11.52
N SER A 249 29.02 -3.93 -10.96
CA SER A 249 28.68 -3.68 -9.56
C SER A 249 27.99 -2.33 -9.42
N HIS A 250 26.95 -2.25 -8.58
CA HIS A 250 26.35 -0.96 -8.20
C HIS A 250 27.32 -0.11 -7.37
N ALA A 251 28.34 -0.72 -6.74
CA ALA A 251 29.36 0.02 -6.01
C ALA A 251 30.21 0.91 -6.94
N THR A 252 30.39 0.48 -8.20
CA THR A 252 31.08 1.26 -9.22
C THR A 252 30.11 2.12 -10.04
N HIS A 253 28.88 1.65 -10.28
CA HIS A 253 27.82 2.37 -11.00
C HIS A 253 26.79 2.97 -10.04
N GLY A 254 27.22 3.97 -9.29
CA GLY A 254 26.39 4.62 -8.27
C GLY A 254 26.69 6.11 -8.12
N PRO A 255 26.41 6.71 -6.96
CA PRO A 255 26.51 8.16 -6.76
C PRO A 255 27.89 8.76 -7.05
N ARG A 256 28.98 7.97 -6.91
CA ARG A 256 30.35 8.40 -7.25
C ARG A 256 30.54 8.72 -8.74
N GLN A 257 29.70 8.15 -9.60
CA GLN A 257 29.66 8.43 -11.04
C GLN A 257 28.51 9.38 -11.41
N ASN A 258 27.90 10.05 -10.42
CA ASN A 258 26.69 10.85 -10.58
C ASN A 258 25.52 10.04 -11.21
N LEU A 259 25.45 8.75 -10.87
CA LEU A 259 24.38 7.84 -11.29
C LEU A 259 23.44 7.55 -10.12
N SER A 260 22.15 7.61 -10.42
CA SER A 260 21.00 7.24 -9.58
C SER A 260 20.33 5.99 -10.13
N CYS A 261 19.44 5.39 -9.34
CA CYS A 261 18.73 4.16 -9.73
C CYS A 261 17.93 4.37 -11.02
N GLU A 262 17.32 5.54 -11.16
CA GLU A 262 16.44 5.95 -12.25
C GLU A 262 17.19 6.13 -13.58
N ASN A 263 18.52 6.28 -13.55
CA ASN A 263 19.31 6.31 -14.77
C ASN A 263 19.36 4.94 -15.48
N CYS A 264 19.11 3.86 -14.74
CA CYS A 264 19.19 2.48 -15.25
C CYS A 264 17.83 1.77 -15.20
N HIS A 265 17.07 2.01 -14.13
CA HIS A 265 15.81 1.34 -13.83
C HIS A 265 14.65 2.30 -14.00
N THR A 266 13.60 1.84 -14.68
CA THR A 266 12.37 2.60 -14.85
C THR A 266 11.26 1.95 -14.04
N VAL A 267 10.58 2.74 -13.23
CA VAL A 267 9.35 2.31 -12.54
C VAL A 267 8.21 2.33 -13.55
N GLY A 268 7.55 1.19 -13.71
CA GLY A 268 6.40 1.03 -14.59
C GLY A 268 5.15 1.73 -14.04
N ARG A 269 4.03 1.56 -14.75
CA ARG A 269 2.73 2.06 -14.28
C ARG A 269 2.22 1.25 -13.09
N ARG A 270 1.29 1.85 -12.34
CA ARG A 270 0.57 1.20 -11.23
C ARG A 270 -0.17 -0.07 -11.67
N GLY A 271 -0.24 -1.05 -10.79
CA GLY A 271 -1.00 -2.29 -10.96
C GLY A 271 -0.29 -3.33 -11.84
N LEU A 272 0.99 -3.14 -12.12
CA LEU A 272 1.79 -4.18 -12.76
C LEU A 272 2.12 -5.27 -11.74
N PRO A 273 2.19 -6.55 -12.15
CA PRO A 273 2.69 -7.62 -11.30
C PRO A 273 4.08 -7.28 -10.75
N GLU A 274 4.39 -7.65 -9.51
CA GLU A 274 5.62 -7.25 -8.79
C GLU A 274 6.89 -7.37 -9.65
N GLY A 275 7.08 -8.49 -10.34
CA GLY A 275 8.24 -8.74 -11.22
C GLY A 275 8.30 -7.89 -12.51
N LYS A 276 7.33 -7.02 -12.74
CA LYS A 276 7.24 -6.11 -13.89
C LYS A 276 7.13 -4.63 -13.49
N GLN A 277 7.12 -4.33 -12.19
CA GLN A 277 6.98 -2.95 -11.70
C GLN A 277 8.24 -2.11 -11.87
N VAL A 278 9.42 -2.73 -11.89
CA VAL A 278 10.71 -2.05 -12.12
C VAL A 278 11.43 -2.78 -13.25
N SER A 279 11.94 -2.04 -14.23
CA SER A 279 12.66 -2.64 -15.35
C SER A 279 14.02 -3.21 -14.91
N ALA A 280 14.37 -4.36 -15.46
CA ALA A 280 15.74 -4.87 -15.40
C ALA A 280 16.55 -4.28 -16.55
N THR A 281 17.81 -3.94 -16.30
CA THR A 281 18.76 -3.60 -17.36
C THR A 281 19.11 -4.85 -18.17
N PHE A 282 19.71 -4.70 -19.34
CA PHE A 282 20.16 -5.85 -20.12
C PHE A 282 21.67 -5.74 -20.36
N PRO A 283 22.48 -6.79 -20.07
CA PRO A 283 23.93 -6.73 -20.21
C PRO A 283 24.33 -6.91 -21.68
N ALA A 284 23.88 -6.01 -22.55
CA ALA A 284 24.26 -5.98 -23.96
C ALA A 284 25.03 -4.71 -24.28
N GLN A 285 26.20 -4.92 -24.87
CA GLN A 285 27.05 -3.86 -25.39
C GLN A 285 26.94 -3.75 -26.93
N HIS A 286 26.65 -4.86 -27.59
CA HIS A 286 26.51 -4.93 -29.04
C HIS A 286 25.10 -5.39 -29.41
N PHE A 287 24.55 -4.80 -30.47
CA PHE A 287 23.25 -5.14 -31.06
C PHE A 287 22.11 -5.32 -30.04
N PRO A 288 21.89 -4.37 -29.12
CA PRO A 288 20.79 -4.50 -28.17
C PRO A 288 19.45 -4.42 -28.90
N ASN A 289 18.71 -5.54 -28.94
CA ASN A 289 17.31 -5.55 -29.37
C ASN A 289 16.38 -5.51 -28.15
N THR A 290 16.48 -4.43 -27.37
CA THR A 290 15.67 -4.24 -26.17
C THR A 290 15.35 -2.77 -25.93
N ARG A 291 14.21 -2.52 -25.31
CA ARG A 291 13.82 -1.18 -24.83
C ARG A 291 14.36 -0.87 -23.43
N ALA A 292 15.01 -1.84 -22.77
CA ALA A 292 15.64 -1.64 -21.48
C ALA A 292 16.97 -0.89 -21.61
N GLN A 293 17.42 -0.22 -20.55
CA GLN A 293 18.77 0.35 -20.49
C GLN A 293 19.81 -0.77 -20.59
N THR A 294 20.87 -0.53 -21.35
CA THR A 294 21.96 -1.48 -21.56
C THR A 294 23.30 -0.85 -21.25
N CYS A 295 24.37 -1.66 -21.24
CA CYS A 295 25.73 -1.15 -21.12
C CYS A 295 26.02 -0.09 -22.20
N ALA A 296 25.51 -0.33 -23.42
CA ALA A 296 25.67 0.55 -24.58
C ALA A 296 24.98 1.91 -24.45
N SER A 297 24.08 2.09 -23.48
CA SER A 297 23.46 3.38 -23.21
C SER A 297 24.46 4.43 -22.68
N CYS A 298 25.59 3.98 -22.12
CA CYS A 298 26.66 4.84 -21.59
C CYS A 298 28.04 4.49 -22.13
N HIS A 299 28.37 3.21 -22.19
CA HIS A 299 29.58 2.74 -22.82
C HIS A 299 29.33 2.73 -24.32
N ASN A 300 29.65 3.80 -25.04
CA ASN A 300 29.34 3.91 -26.47
C ASN A 300 30.40 4.70 -27.26
N GLY A 301 31.60 4.85 -26.70
CA GLY A 301 32.66 5.68 -27.28
C GLY A 301 32.50 7.18 -26.99
N GLN A 302 31.29 7.65 -26.66
CA GLN A 302 30.97 9.07 -26.51
C GLN A 302 30.81 9.50 -25.04
N ARG A 303 30.07 8.72 -24.24
CA ARG A 303 29.75 9.08 -22.85
C ARG A 303 30.68 8.43 -21.83
N THR A 304 31.15 7.21 -22.09
CA THR A 304 32.05 6.49 -21.19
C THR A 304 32.88 5.50 -21.99
N PHE A 305 34.18 5.42 -21.68
CA PHE A 305 35.22 4.77 -22.50
C PHE A 305 35.31 5.44 -23.89
N GLY A 306 36.35 6.23 -24.15
CA GLY A 306 36.59 6.83 -25.47
C GLY A 306 36.77 5.76 -26.56
N GLU A 307 36.78 6.16 -27.83
CA GLU A 307 36.78 5.27 -29.00
C GLU A 307 37.80 4.11 -28.92
N THR A 308 38.99 4.35 -28.38
CA THR A 308 40.05 3.34 -28.22
C THR A 308 39.80 2.33 -27.10
N ASN A 309 39.03 2.69 -26.07
CA ASN A 309 38.75 1.85 -24.91
C ASN A 309 37.50 0.98 -25.09
N PHE A 310 36.72 1.21 -26.14
CA PHE A 310 35.50 0.46 -26.42
C PHE A 310 35.78 -1.00 -26.82
N ASN A 311 36.97 -1.28 -27.34
CA ASN A 311 37.41 -2.60 -27.78
C ASN A 311 38.07 -3.44 -26.66
N ASP A 312 38.13 -2.93 -25.42
CA ASP A 312 38.70 -3.64 -24.29
C ASP A 312 37.67 -4.55 -23.60
N CYS A 313 37.32 -5.64 -24.28
CA CYS A 313 36.26 -6.57 -23.87
C CYS A 313 36.50 -7.18 -22.48
N LYS A 314 37.76 -7.27 -22.04
CA LYS A 314 38.16 -7.82 -20.73
C LYS A 314 37.69 -6.97 -19.55
N ARG A 315 37.32 -5.70 -19.76
CA ARG A 315 36.77 -4.83 -18.69
C ARG A 315 35.43 -5.31 -18.16
N CYS A 316 34.62 -5.95 -19.00
CA CYS A 316 33.31 -6.48 -18.63
C CYS A 316 33.33 -8.01 -18.58
N HIS A 317 34.10 -8.66 -19.45
CA HIS A 317 34.18 -10.12 -19.53
C HIS A 317 35.39 -10.66 -18.76
N THR A 318 35.20 -10.90 -17.47
CA THR A 318 36.23 -11.42 -16.56
C THR A 318 36.13 -12.94 -16.34
N GLY A 319 35.23 -13.61 -17.04
CA GLY A 319 35.00 -15.05 -16.89
C GLY A 319 36.09 -15.89 -17.57
N PRO A 320 36.52 -17.03 -16.98
CA PRO A 320 37.57 -17.88 -17.55
C PRO A 320 37.17 -18.53 -18.89
N THR A 321 35.88 -18.51 -19.22
CA THR A 321 35.32 -19.05 -20.47
C THR A 321 35.23 -18.01 -21.59
N PHE A 322 35.54 -16.74 -21.33
CA PHE A 322 35.50 -15.70 -22.36
C PHE A 322 36.68 -15.85 -23.33
N ARG A 323 36.39 -15.90 -24.62
CA ARG A 323 37.36 -15.92 -25.73
C ARG A 323 36.98 -14.80 -26.72
N LEU A 324 37.98 -14.08 -27.21
CA LEU A 324 37.84 -13.05 -28.25
C LEU A 324 37.74 -13.70 -29.62
#